data_AF-A0A183TNH2-F1
#
_entry.id   AF-A0A183TNH2-F1
#
_cell.length_a   1.000
_cell.length_b   1.000
_cell.length_c   1.000
_cell.angle_alpha   90.00
_cell.angle_beta   90.00
_cell.angle_gamma   90.00
#
_symmetry.space_group_name_H-M   'P 1'
#
loop_
_entity.id
_entity.type
_entity.pdbx_description
1 polymer ?
#
loop_
_entity_poly.entity_id
_entity_poly.type
_entity_poly.pdbx_seq_one_letter_code
_entity_poly.pdbx_strand_id
1 'polypeptide(L)'
;MQKDLFLPFSNCSQRHAAWQSEIELIENELPKLTDAVGDPFPWYRGHLLGCILRAAHPDLRQAIEMELQNMRRGLHGEVYDKPIGSIHVRRTDKLIKEAKSHAVEEYMFHVERFFDLKEMKYSLETGSVSPPSWSPRRRVYLASDDA
;
A
#
# COMPACT_ATOMS: atom_id res chain seq x y z
N MET A 1 20.58 -4.79 -19.14
CA MET A 1 21.12 -5.86 -18.27
C MET A 1 20.44 -5.72 -16.92
N GLN A 2 19.31 -6.40 -16.78
CA GLN A 2 18.37 -6.29 -15.66
C GLN A 2 18.92 -7.12 -14.51
N LYS A 3 19.24 -6.49 -13.39
CA LYS A 3 19.67 -7.18 -12.18
C LYS A 3 18.43 -7.41 -11.34
N ASP A 4 17.78 -8.55 -11.57
CA ASP A 4 16.76 -9.07 -10.67
C ASP A 4 17.43 -9.39 -9.33
N LEU A 5 17.23 -8.52 -8.34
CA LEU A 5 17.62 -8.77 -6.96
C LEU A 5 16.61 -9.74 -6.33
N PHE A 6 16.60 -10.98 -6.81
CA PHE A 6 15.88 -12.09 -6.20
C PHE A 6 16.70 -12.54 -5.00
N LEU A 7 16.31 -12.11 -3.79
CA LEU A 7 16.84 -12.72 -2.57
C LEU A 7 16.36 -14.19 -2.52
N PRO A 8 17.27 -15.17 -2.33
CA PRO A 8 16.94 -16.57 -2.41
C PRO A 8 16.36 -17.05 -1.07
N PHE A 9 15.09 -16.74 -0.80
CA PHE A 9 14.35 -17.43 0.26
C PHE A 9 13.37 -18.41 -0.37
N SER A 10 13.91 -19.46 -0.99
CA SER A 10 13.15 -20.67 -1.35
C SER A 10 13.83 -21.91 -0.79
N ASN A 11 13.61 -22.18 0.50
CA ASN A 11 13.23 -23.51 0.97
C ASN A 11 12.79 -23.42 2.43
N CYS A 12 11.48 -23.34 2.67
CA CYS A 12 10.92 -23.40 4.01
C CYS A 12 10.88 -24.86 4.47
N SER A 13 12.05 -25.45 4.69
CA SER A 13 12.22 -26.72 5.40
C SER A 13 13.71 -26.92 5.67
N GLN A 14 14.06 -27.11 6.95
CA GLN A 14 15.40 -27.41 7.48
C GLN A 14 16.35 -26.21 7.71
N ARG A 15 16.30 -25.64 8.92
CA ARG A 15 17.41 -25.64 9.92
C ARG A 15 17.21 -24.51 10.95
N HIS A 16 16.87 -24.88 12.18
CA HIS A 16 16.63 -23.97 13.31
C HIS A 16 17.92 -23.40 13.96
N ALA A 17 19.05 -23.34 13.26
CA ALA A 17 20.34 -22.92 13.83
C ALA A 17 21.10 -21.86 13.00
N ALA A 18 20.41 -21.10 12.13
CA ALA A 18 21.04 -20.08 11.26
C ALA A 18 20.59 -18.63 11.54
N TRP A 19 19.79 -18.40 12.59
CA TRP A 19 19.11 -17.12 12.81
C TRP A 19 20.03 -15.97 13.26
N GLN A 20 21.21 -16.25 13.82
CA GLN A 20 22.15 -15.20 14.23
C GLN A 20 22.96 -14.65 13.06
N SER A 21 23.40 -15.51 12.13
CA SER A 21 24.15 -15.12 10.94
C SER A 21 23.29 -14.43 9.86
N GLU A 22 21.98 -14.69 9.82
CA GLU A 22 21.06 -13.96 8.93
C GLU A 22 20.79 -12.51 9.37
N ILE A 23 20.83 -12.23 10.68
CA ILE A 23 20.65 -10.86 11.20
C ILE A 23 21.86 -9.99 10.83
N GLU A 24 23.09 -10.52 10.98
CA GLU A 24 24.32 -9.82 10.55
C GLU A 24 24.37 -9.58 9.03
N LEU A 25 23.82 -10.49 8.22
CA LEU A 25 23.77 -10.32 6.76
C LEU A 25 22.81 -9.19 6.34
N ILE A 26 21.70 -9.02 7.05
CA ILE A 26 20.74 -7.93 6.83
C ILE A 26 21.36 -6.57 7.20
N GLU A 27 22.13 -6.51 8.29
CA GLU A 27 22.85 -5.30 8.71
C GLU A 27 23.91 -4.83 7.69
N ASN A 28 24.56 -5.75 7.00
CA ASN A 28 25.56 -5.43 5.99
C ASN A 28 24.98 -4.96 4.64
N GLU A 29 23.74 -5.33 4.31
CA GLU A 29 23.05 -4.92 3.07
C GLU A 29 22.11 -3.70 3.26
N LEU A 30 21.83 -3.32 4.53
CA LEU A 30 21.04 -2.16 4.92
C LEU A 30 21.51 -0.82 4.29
N PRO A 31 22.82 -0.51 4.18
CA PRO A 31 23.27 0.73 3.54
C PRO A 31 22.88 0.83 2.07
N LYS A 32 22.97 -0.27 1.30
CA LYS A 32 22.61 -0.28 -0.13
C LYS A 32 21.10 -0.16 -0.35
N LEU A 33 20.31 -0.61 0.62
CA LEU A 33 18.85 -0.54 0.55
C LEU A 33 18.34 0.88 0.85
N THR A 34 19.06 1.63 1.67
CA THR A 34 18.72 3.01 2.06
C THR A 34 18.77 3.97 0.87
N ASP A 35 19.65 3.73 -0.12
CA ASP A 35 19.74 4.54 -1.33
C ASP A 35 18.54 4.32 -2.29
N ALA A 36 17.94 3.13 -2.24
CA ALA A 36 16.83 2.74 -3.12
C ALA A 36 15.46 2.94 -2.47
N VAL A 37 15.38 2.86 -1.14
CA VAL A 37 14.15 2.86 -0.38
C VAL A 37 14.25 3.86 0.77
N GLY A 38 13.26 4.74 0.90
CA GLY A 38 13.28 5.80 1.91
C GLY A 38 13.33 5.29 3.36
N ASP A 39 12.75 4.12 3.64
CA ASP A 39 12.88 3.43 4.94
C ASP A 39 13.02 1.90 4.73
N PRO A 40 14.19 1.31 5.03
CA PRO A 40 14.45 -0.12 4.94
C PRO A 40 13.51 -1.00 5.79
N PHE A 41 13.07 -0.55 6.97
CA PHE A 41 12.37 -1.42 7.92
C PHE A 41 10.94 -1.76 7.50
N PRO A 42 10.07 -0.80 7.13
CA PRO A 42 8.75 -1.09 6.57
C PRO A 42 8.84 -1.89 5.28
N TRP A 43 9.87 -1.64 4.46
CA TRP A 43 10.08 -2.38 3.21
C TRP A 43 10.34 -3.86 3.46
N TYR A 44 11.25 -4.18 4.39
CA TYR A 44 11.54 -5.57 4.76
C TYR A 44 10.30 -6.28 5.33
N ARG A 45 9.59 -5.62 6.26
CA ARG A 45 8.33 -6.16 6.81
C ARG A 45 7.28 -6.38 5.73
N GLY A 46 7.20 -5.49 4.75
CA GLY A 46 6.31 -5.63 3.59
C GLY A 46 6.61 -6.88 2.78
N HIS A 47 7.87 -7.21 2.56
CA HIS A 47 8.26 -8.43 1.86
C HIS A 47 7.83 -9.69 2.63
N LEU A 48 8.06 -9.72 3.94
CA LEU A 48 7.60 -10.81 4.81
C LEU A 48 6.06 -10.96 4.78
N LEU A 49 5.34 -9.85 4.91
CA LEU A 49 3.87 -9.85 4.83
C LEU A 49 3.39 -10.36 3.47
N GLY A 50 4.04 -10.00 2.37
CA GLY A 50 3.71 -10.51 1.03
C GLY A 50 3.88 -12.02 0.89
N CYS A 51 4.84 -12.61 1.61
CA CYS A 51 4.98 -14.07 1.68
C CYS A 51 3.86 -14.71 2.51
N ILE A 52 3.53 -14.15 3.68
CA ILE A 52 2.50 -14.68 4.60
C ILE A 52 1.09 -14.56 3.99
N LEU A 53 0.77 -13.40 3.40
CA LEU A 53 -0.53 -13.07 2.83
C LEU A 53 -0.74 -13.62 1.42
N ARG A 54 0.20 -14.43 0.91
CA ARG A 54 0.05 -15.06 -0.40
C ARG A 54 -1.16 -15.99 -0.36
N ALA A 55 -2.23 -15.61 -1.05
CA ALA A 55 -3.44 -16.42 -1.16
C ALA A 55 -3.10 -17.75 -1.84
N ALA A 56 -2.94 -18.80 -1.04
CA ALA A 56 -2.62 -20.15 -1.52
C ALA A 56 -3.81 -20.78 -2.25
N HIS A 57 -5.03 -20.45 -1.83
CA HIS A 57 -6.26 -20.94 -2.45
C HIS A 57 -6.66 -20.10 -3.67
N PRO A 58 -6.94 -20.73 -4.82
CA PRO A 58 -7.33 -20.03 -6.04
C PRO A 58 -8.64 -19.26 -5.90
N ASP A 59 -9.59 -19.79 -5.14
CA ASP A 59 -10.91 -19.16 -4.94
C ASP A 59 -10.80 -17.83 -4.20
N LEU A 60 -9.98 -17.76 -3.15
CA LEU A 60 -9.72 -16.53 -2.42
C LEU A 60 -9.01 -15.51 -3.31
N ARG A 61 -8.05 -15.95 -4.11
CA ARG A 61 -7.35 -15.08 -5.06
C ARG A 61 -8.32 -14.51 -6.10
N GLN A 62 -9.22 -15.34 -6.62
CA GLN A 62 -10.24 -14.90 -7.58
C GLN A 62 -11.23 -13.92 -6.93
N ALA A 63 -11.66 -14.18 -5.69
CA ALA A 63 -12.55 -13.28 -4.96
C ALA A 63 -11.92 -11.90 -4.74
N ILE A 64 -10.65 -11.84 -4.32
CA ILE A 64 -9.91 -10.58 -4.15
C ILE A 64 -9.79 -9.84 -5.48
N GLU A 65 -9.44 -10.54 -6.56
CA GLU A 65 -9.29 -9.93 -7.89
C GLU A 65 -10.63 -9.37 -8.40
N MET A 66 -11.73 -10.12 -8.26
CA MET A 66 -13.06 -9.63 -8.62
C MET A 66 -13.45 -8.39 -7.83
N GLU A 67 -13.14 -8.35 -6.53
CA GLU A 67 -13.45 -7.19 -5.71
C GLU A 67 -12.59 -5.97 -6.08
N LEU A 68 -11.30 -6.17 -6.41
CA LEU A 68 -10.44 -5.12 -6.93
C LEU A 68 -10.97 -4.56 -8.25
N GLN A 69 -11.45 -5.43 -9.16
CA GLN A 69 -12.07 -5.01 -10.42
C GLN A 69 -13.38 -4.26 -10.18
N ASN A 70 -14.20 -4.71 -9.23
CA ASN A 70 -15.42 -4.02 -8.83
C ASN A 70 -15.12 -2.61 -8.31
N MET A 71 -14.15 -2.49 -7.39
CA MET A 71 -13.72 -1.21 -6.83
C MET A 71 -13.11 -0.28 -7.88
N ARG A 72 -12.46 -0.84 -8.91
CA ARG A 72 -11.89 -0.10 -10.04
C ARG A 72 -12.86 0.06 -11.21
N ARG A 73 -14.13 -0.32 -11.07
CA ARG A 73 -15.11 -0.07 -12.12
C ARG A 73 -15.44 1.43 -12.18
N GLY A 74 -15.32 1.99 -13.38
CA GLY A 74 -15.73 3.33 -13.74
C GLY A 74 -17.25 3.45 -13.87
N LEU A 75 -17.74 4.67 -14.09
CA LEU A 75 -19.17 4.93 -14.14
C LEU A 75 -19.81 4.36 -15.41
N HIS A 76 -19.05 4.22 -16.51
CA HIS A 76 -19.53 3.66 -17.77
C HIS A 76 -18.94 2.27 -18.07
N GLY A 77 -18.48 1.55 -17.03
CA GLY A 77 -17.89 0.23 -17.17
C GLY A 77 -16.41 0.22 -17.60
N GLU A 78 -15.80 1.39 -17.81
CA GLU A 78 -14.34 1.47 -18.03
C GLU A 78 -13.53 1.16 -16.77
N VAL A 79 -12.25 0.80 -16.94
CA VAL A 79 -11.31 0.66 -15.82
C VAL A 79 -10.95 2.04 -15.28
N TYR A 80 -11.17 2.25 -13.99
CA TYR A 80 -10.77 3.44 -13.27
C TYR A 80 -9.28 3.33 -12.90
N ASP A 81 -8.43 3.99 -13.69
CA ASP A 81 -6.97 4.04 -13.50
C ASP A 81 -6.49 5.38 -12.91
N LYS A 82 -7.38 6.08 -12.22
CA LYS A 82 -7.16 7.41 -11.65
C LYS A 82 -6.79 7.27 -10.17
N PRO A 83 -6.19 8.30 -9.53
CA PRO A 83 -5.86 8.22 -8.11
C PRO A 83 -7.10 7.93 -7.25
N ILE A 84 -6.91 7.07 -6.25
CA ILE A 84 -7.88 6.73 -5.21
C ILE A 84 -7.23 7.02 -3.87
N GLY A 85 -7.84 7.89 -3.06
CA GLY A 85 -7.45 8.06 -1.66
C GLY A 85 -8.00 6.89 -0.85
N SER A 86 -7.27 6.41 0.16
CA SER A 86 -7.76 5.33 1.04
C SER A 86 -7.69 5.79 2.49
N ILE A 87 -8.78 5.62 3.22
CA ILE A 87 -8.87 5.90 4.64
C ILE A 87 -9.35 4.66 5.39
N HIS A 88 -8.70 4.39 6.51
CA HIS A 88 -9.13 3.36 7.44
C HIS A 88 -9.49 4.02 8.77
N VAL A 89 -10.77 3.94 9.14
CA VAL A 89 -11.32 4.51 10.37
C VAL A 89 -11.57 3.36 11.33
N ARG A 90 -10.96 3.39 12.51
CA ARG A 90 -11.12 2.34 13.52
C ARG A 90 -11.67 2.93 14.82
N ARG A 91 -12.88 2.53 15.22
CA ARG A 91 -13.67 3.11 16.32
C ARG A 91 -14.02 2.16 17.45
N THR A 92 -13.99 0.85 17.27
CA THR A 92 -14.53 -0.06 18.29
C THR A 92 -13.58 -0.29 19.47
N ASP A 93 -12.89 -1.42 19.49
CA ASP A 93 -11.98 -1.90 20.53
C ASP A 93 -10.80 -0.95 20.83
N LYS A 94 -10.30 -0.26 19.80
CA LYS A 94 -9.11 0.60 19.92
C LYS A 94 -9.31 1.84 20.78
N LEU A 95 -10.53 2.36 20.88
CA LEU A 95 -10.81 3.59 21.64
C LEU A 95 -10.75 3.40 23.15
N ILE A 96 -10.79 2.14 23.62
CA ILE A 96 -10.83 1.83 25.04
C ILE A 96 -9.42 1.91 25.66
N LYS A 97 -8.35 1.59 24.92
CA LYS A 97 -6.99 1.46 25.49
C LYS A 97 -5.83 1.89 24.60
N GLU A 98 -5.97 1.96 23.28
CA GLU A 98 -4.83 2.05 22.36
C GLU A 98 -4.76 3.36 21.57
N ALA A 99 -5.91 3.94 21.22
CA ALA A 99 -5.97 5.10 20.34
C ALA A 99 -7.06 6.09 20.76
N LYS A 100 -6.88 7.34 20.34
CA LYS A 100 -7.90 8.40 20.49
C LYS A 100 -8.91 8.29 19.35
N SER A 101 -10.15 8.71 19.62
CA SER A 101 -11.15 8.91 18.58
C SER A 101 -10.81 10.15 17.77
N HIS A 102 -10.78 9.98 16.44
CA HIS A 102 -10.57 11.05 15.48
C HIS A 102 -11.82 11.23 14.63
N ALA A 103 -12.20 12.49 14.41
CA ALA A 103 -13.34 12.83 13.56
C ALA A 103 -13.00 12.57 12.09
N VAL A 104 -13.99 12.27 11.25
CA VAL A 104 -13.75 11.90 9.84
C VAL A 104 -13.09 13.04 9.07
N GLU A 105 -13.41 14.28 9.45
CA GLU A 105 -12.89 15.52 8.88
C GLU A 105 -11.36 15.59 8.97
N GLU A 106 -10.76 15.05 10.03
CA GLU A 106 -9.30 15.00 10.21
C GLU A 106 -8.64 14.08 9.15
N TYR A 107 -9.28 12.96 8.83
CA TYR A 107 -8.80 12.09 7.75
C TYR A 107 -9.00 12.74 6.38
N MET A 108 -10.13 13.41 6.17
CA MET A 108 -10.46 14.07 4.90
C MET A 108 -9.49 15.20 4.56
N PHE A 109 -8.98 15.93 5.56
CA PHE A 109 -7.90 16.90 5.37
C PHE A 109 -6.66 16.28 4.68
N HIS A 110 -6.25 15.08 5.10
CA HIS A 110 -5.13 14.39 4.50
C HIS A 110 -5.44 13.84 3.10
N VAL A 111 -6.69 13.42 2.87
CA VAL A 111 -7.15 12.98 1.55
C VAL A 111 -7.13 14.13 0.55
N GLU A 112 -7.60 15.31 0.94
CA GLU A 112 -7.57 16.52 0.09
C GLU A 112 -6.13 16.86 -0.31
N ARG A 113 -5.23 16.92 0.68
CA ARG A 113 -3.81 17.16 0.43
C ARG A 113 -3.18 16.12 -0.49
N PHE A 114 -3.56 14.85 -0.37
CA PHE A 114 -3.11 13.80 -1.29
C PHE A 114 -3.51 14.10 -2.74
N PHE A 115 -4.76 14.51 -2.98
CA PHE A 115 -5.21 14.83 -4.33
C PHE A 115 -4.55 16.10 -4.87
N ASP A 116 -4.36 17.12 -4.05
CA ASP A 116 -3.68 18.35 -4.45
C ASP A 116 -2.22 18.06 -4.89
N LEU A 117 -1.52 17.19 -4.17
CA LEU A 117 -0.19 16.72 -4.56
C LEU A 117 -0.21 15.94 -5.89
N LYS A 118 -1.26 15.16 -6.15
CA LYS A 118 -1.42 14.43 -7.43
C LYS A 118 -1.70 15.38 -8.59
N GLU A 119 -2.49 16.43 -8.37
CA GLU A 119 -2.76 17.45 -9.38
C GLU A 119 -1.49 18.25 -9.70
N MET A 120 -0.74 18.67 -8.67
CA MET A 120 0.55 19.33 -8.86
C MET A 120 1.53 18.45 -9.65
N LYS A 121 1.64 17.18 -9.27
CA LYS A 121 2.50 16.22 -9.98
C LYS A 121 2.08 16.08 -11.45
N TYR A 122 0.78 15.97 -11.72
CA TYR A 122 0.25 15.89 -13.08
C TYR A 122 0.61 17.12 -13.92
N SER A 123 0.44 18.33 -13.37
CA SER A 123 0.80 19.58 -14.07
C SER A 123 2.30 19.68 -14.35
N LEU A 124 3.16 19.20 -13.44
CA LEU A 124 4.61 19.16 -13.66
C LEU A 124 5.01 18.15 -14.74
N GLU A 125 4.38 16.97 -14.77
CA GLU A 125 4.69 15.92 -15.73
C GLU A 125 4.17 16.23 -17.14
N THR A 126 3.00 16.88 -17.25
CA THR A 126 2.35 17.14 -18.54
C THR A 126 2.55 18.56 -19.06
N GLY A 127 3.02 19.49 -18.22
CA GLY A 127 3.06 20.92 -18.53
C GLY A 127 1.68 21.57 -18.69
N SER A 128 0.60 20.84 -18.38
CA SER A 128 -0.77 21.33 -18.53
C SER A 128 -1.20 22.19 -17.35
N VAL A 129 -1.82 23.33 -17.66
CA VAL A 129 -2.51 24.20 -16.69
C VAL A 129 -3.94 23.72 -16.42
N SER A 130 -4.50 22.88 -17.30
CA SER A 130 -5.84 22.33 -17.08
C SER A 130 -5.81 21.20 -16.04
N PRO A 131 -6.82 21.13 -15.16
CA PRO A 131 -6.89 20.07 -14.17
C PRO A 131 -7.09 18.70 -14.86
N PRO A 132 -6.58 17.61 -14.28
CA PRO A 132 -6.75 16.28 -14.84
C PRO A 132 -8.23 15.86 -14.81
N SER A 133 -8.60 14.95 -15.70
CA SER A 133 -9.99 14.48 -15.87
C SER A 133 -10.64 13.88 -14.62
N TRP A 134 -9.83 13.49 -13.63
CA TRP A 134 -10.28 12.95 -12.35
C TRP A 134 -10.45 13.98 -11.24
N SER A 135 -9.93 15.19 -11.40
CA SER A 135 -10.01 16.26 -10.37
C SER A 135 -11.46 16.59 -9.96
N PRO A 136 -12.46 16.65 -10.87
CA PRO A 136 -13.85 16.92 -10.48
C PRO A 136 -14.50 15.82 -9.63
N ARG A 137 -13.95 14.60 -9.64
CA ARG A 137 -14.50 13.44 -8.92
C ARG A 137 -13.38 12.63 -8.28
N ARG A 138 -13.00 13.03 -7.07
CA ARG A 138 -12.03 12.36 -6.22
C ARG A 138 -12.67 11.13 -5.56
N ARG A 139 -12.13 9.92 -5.82
CA ARG A 139 -12.64 8.66 -5.24
C ARG A 139 -11.88 8.32 -3.96
N VAL A 140 -12.62 7.99 -2.91
CA VAL A 140 -12.05 7.55 -1.63
C VAL A 140 -12.54 6.14 -1.30
N TYR A 141 -11.62 5.26 -0.95
CA TYR A 141 -11.93 3.96 -0.35
C TYR A 141 -11.96 4.11 1.18
N LEU A 142 -13.07 3.74 1.81
CA LEU A 142 -13.27 3.80 3.25
C LEU A 142 -13.40 2.39 3.81
N ALA A 143 -12.49 2.03 4.71
CA ALA A 143 -12.62 0.85 5.55
C ALA A 143 -12.93 1.28 6.99
N SER A 144 -14.14 0.98 7.47
CA SER A 144 -14.59 1.32 8.83
C SER A 144 -15.09 0.07 9.55
N ASP A 145 -14.85 0.00 10.85
CA ASP A 145 -15.48 -0.96 11.76
C ASP A 145 -16.69 -0.39 12.51
N ASP A 146 -17.05 0.86 12.22
CA ASP A 146 -18.27 1.52 12.68
C ASP A 146 -19.44 1.21 11.73
N ALA A 147 -20.55 0.73 12.30
CA ALA A 147 -21.71 0.21 11.57
C ALA A 147 -22.72 1.30 11.17
#